data_AF-A0A3Q3E4F9-F1
#
_entry.id   AF-A0A3Q3E4F9-F1
#
_cell.length_a   1.000
_cell.length_b   1.000
_cell.length_c   1.000
_cell.angle_alpha   90.00
_cell.angle_beta   90.00
_cell.angle_gamma   90.00
#
_symmetry.space_group_name_H-M   'P 1'
#
loop_
_entity.id
_entity.type
_entity.pdbx_description
1 polymer ?
#
loop_
_entity_poly.entity_id
_entity_poly.type
_entity_poly.pdbx_seq_one_letter_code
_entity_poly.pdbx_strand_id
1 'polypeptide(L)'
;NICLQPPSISNMNHTKGGLVIFTANSHPSSREMGKRIAERLGVELGKVQVYQEANRETRVQVQESVRGKDVFVIQTVSKDVNTTIMEMLILVYACRTSCARSITGVLPYFPYSKQCKMRKRGSIVTKLIASMMCKAGERCYEA
;
A
#
# COMPACT_ATOMS: atom_id res chain seq x y z
N ASN A 1 1.95 -24.10 31.78
CA ASN A 1 2.06 -22.64 31.57
C ASN A 1 1.59 -22.26 30.17
N ILE A 2 0.28 -21.99 30.11
CA ILE A 2 -0.49 -21.10 29.22
C ILE A 2 -0.18 -21.21 27.72
N CYS A 3 -0.90 -22.14 27.09
CA CYS A 3 -1.26 -22.09 25.68
C CYS A 3 -2.17 -20.86 25.47
N LEU A 4 -1.65 -19.80 24.85
CA LEU A 4 -2.47 -18.67 24.40
C LEU A 4 -3.31 -19.16 23.21
N GLN A 5 -4.53 -19.60 23.48
CA GLN A 5 -5.54 -19.74 22.44
C GLN A 5 -5.77 -18.36 21.80
N PRO A 6 -5.74 -18.24 20.46
CA PRO A 6 -6.16 -17.01 19.82
C PRO A 6 -7.64 -16.76 20.18
N PRO A 7 -8.02 -15.52 20.52
CA PRO A 7 -9.39 -15.22 20.91
C PRO A 7 -10.35 -15.61 19.78
N SER A 8 -11.40 -16.34 20.11
CA SER A 8 -12.51 -16.67 19.21
C SER A 8 -13.23 -15.38 18.81
N ILE A 9 -12.98 -14.88 17.59
CA ILE A 9 -13.60 -13.65 17.09
C ILE A 9 -15.00 -13.99 16.56
N SER A 10 -15.96 -14.03 17.47
CA SER A 10 -17.39 -13.98 17.15
C SER A 10 -17.79 -12.56 16.71
N ASN A 11 -18.48 -12.46 15.57
CA ASN A 11 -19.21 -11.29 15.06
C ASN A 11 -18.35 -10.10 14.54
N MET A 12 -17.72 -10.26 13.38
CA MET A 12 -17.13 -9.14 12.63
C MET A 12 -18.16 -8.47 11.72
N ASN A 13 -18.93 -7.52 12.26
CA ASN A 13 -19.70 -6.57 11.47
C ASN A 13 -19.89 -5.27 12.25
N HIS A 14 -18.88 -4.39 12.23
CA HIS A 14 -19.01 -2.92 12.21
C HIS A 14 -17.65 -2.26 12.50
N THR A 15 -16.88 -1.93 11.46
CA THR A 15 -15.97 -0.78 11.59
C THR A 15 -16.77 0.50 11.38
N LYS A 16 -17.20 1.08 12.50
CA LYS A 16 -17.52 2.51 12.60
C LYS A 16 -16.26 3.30 12.22
N GLY A 17 -16.15 3.67 10.95
CA GLY A 17 -15.02 4.42 10.40
C GLY A 17 -14.57 3.73 9.13
N GLY A 18 -14.93 4.30 7.98
CA GLY A 18 -14.69 3.70 6.67
C GLY A 18 -13.20 3.56 6.37
N LEU A 19 -12.55 2.55 6.94
CA LEU A 19 -11.16 2.18 6.76
C LEU A 19 -11.07 1.05 5.74
N VAL A 20 -10.14 1.13 4.79
CA VAL A 20 -9.84 0.05 3.84
C VAL A 20 -8.33 -0.17 3.77
N ILE A 21 -7.92 -1.43 3.83
CA ILE A 21 -6.51 -1.81 3.75
C ILE A 21 -6.28 -2.60 2.46
N PHE A 22 -5.45 -2.09 1.56
CA PHE A 22 -5.01 -2.81 0.37
C PHE A 22 -3.59 -3.29 0.50
N THR A 23 -3.28 -4.41 -0.17
CA THR A 23 -1.92 -4.90 -0.36
C THR A 23 -1.63 -4.98 -1.85
N ALA A 24 -0.54 -4.40 -2.33
CA ALA A 24 -0.11 -4.59 -3.71
C ALA A 24 0.57 -5.98 -3.89
N ASN A 25 0.38 -6.59 -5.06
CA ASN A 25 0.57 -8.04 -5.33
C ASN A 25 2.04 -8.46 -5.53
N SER A 26 3.02 -7.63 -5.19
CA SER A 26 4.40 -7.92 -5.60
C SER A 26 5.02 -9.11 -4.87
N HIS A 27 4.54 -9.51 -3.67
CA HIS A 27 5.12 -10.62 -2.92
C HIS A 27 4.17 -11.24 -1.87
N PRO A 28 4.25 -12.57 -1.58
CA PRO A 28 3.45 -13.21 -0.53
C PRO A 28 3.63 -12.56 0.85
N SER A 29 4.80 -11.98 1.11
CA SER A 29 5.12 -11.27 2.34
C SER A 29 4.30 -9.99 2.53
N SER A 30 3.94 -9.25 1.47
CA SER A 30 3.08 -8.06 1.59
C SER A 30 1.67 -8.46 2.02
N ARG A 31 1.15 -9.53 1.43
CA ARG A 31 -0.17 -10.09 1.75
C ARG A 31 -0.23 -10.64 3.17
N GLU A 32 0.78 -11.40 3.59
CA GLU A 32 0.88 -11.93 4.95
C GLU A 32 0.95 -10.80 6.00
N MET A 33 1.78 -9.79 5.74
CA MET A 33 1.88 -8.63 6.64
C MET A 33 0.58 -7.83 6.68
N GLY A 34 -0.05 -7.60 5.53
CA GLY A 34 -1.33 -6.93 5.45
C GLY A 34 -2.43 -7.70 6.20
N LYS A 35 -2.47 -9.02 6.09
CA LYS A 35 -3.40 -9.87 6.85
C LYS A 35 -3.20 -9.74 8.34
N ARG A 36 -1.96 -9.84 8.84
CA ARG A 36 -1.67 -9.67 10.27
C ARG A 36 -2.07 -8.29 10.80
N ILE A 37 -1.89 -7.24 10.01
CA ILE A 37 -2.31 -5.89 10.36
C ILE A 37 -3.84 -5.80 10.38
N ALA A 38 -4.51 -6.36 9.38
CA ALA A 38 -5.97 -6.38 9.27
C ALA A 38 -6.62 -7.17 10.42
N GLU A 39 -6.08 -8.34 10.77
CA GLU A 39 -6.50 -9.16 11.91
C GLU A 39 -6.38 -8.41 13.24
N ARG A 40 -5.26 -7.70 13.46
CA ARG A 40 -5.07 -6.89 14.69
C ARG A 40 -6.00 -5.69 14.76
N LEU A 41 -6.39 -5.13 13.63
CA LEU A 41 -7.30 -3.99 13.54
C LEU A 41 -8.77 -4.41 13.48
N GLY A 42 -9.07 -5.71 13.38
CA GLY A 42 -10.43 -6.21 13.22
C GLY A 42 -11.08 -5.75 11.91
N VAL A 43 -10.31 -5.68 10.82
CA VAL A 43 -10.81 -5.37 9.48
C VAL A 43 -10.45 -6.46 8.48
N GLU A 44 -11.20 -6.54 7.40
CA GLU A 44 -10.86 -7.39 6.27
C GLU A 44 -9.93 -6.66 5.30
N LEU A 45 -9.08 -7.41 4.60
CA LEU A 45 -8.29 -6.88 3.51
C LEU A 45 -9.19 -6.53 2.32
N GLY A 46 -8.96 -5.35 1.77
CA GLY A 46 -9.66 -4.88 0.61
C GLY A 46 -9.36 -5.71 -0.64
N LYS A 47 -10.36 -5.84 -1.50
CA LYS A 47 -10.32 -6.58 -2.76
C LYS A 47 -9.69 -5.70 -3.84
N VAL A 48 -8.45 -6.04 -4.20
CA VAL A 48 -7.71 -5.41 -5.29
C VAL A 48 -7.03 -6.50 -6.11
N GLN A 49 -7.07 -6.36 -7.43
CA GLN A 49 -6.26 -7.16 -8.34
C GLN A 49 -5.14 -6.29 -8.89
N VAL A 50 -3.91 -6.78 -8.76
CA VAL A 50 -2.72 -6.18 -9.36
C VAL A 50 -2.04 -7.26 -10.18
N TYR A 51 -1.81 -7.00 -11.45
CA TYR A 51 -1.19 -7.98 -12.35
C TYR A 51 -0.34 -7.27 -13.41
N GLN A 52 0.60 -8.02 -13.99
CA GLN A 52 1.41 -7.57 -15.11
C GLN A 52 0.78 -8.10 -16.40
N GLU A 53 0.59 -7.21 -17.38
CA GLU A 53 0.18 -7.59 -18.73
C GLU A 53 1.36 -8.24 -19.49
N ALA A 54 1.08 -8.83 -20.66
CA ALA A 54 2.10 -9.54 -21.44
C ALA A 54 3.28 -8.63 -21.88
N ASN A 55 3.04 -7.33 -21.98
CA ASN A 55 4.03 -6.29 -22.26
C ASN A 55 4.81 -5.81 -21.01
N ARG A 56 4.58 -6.41 -19.83
CA ARG A 56 5.12 -6.01 -18.52
C ARG A 56 4.63 -4.66 -18.00
N GLU A 57 3.51 -4.16 -18.53
CA GLU A 57 2.83 -3.02 -17.92
C GLU A 57 2.03 -3.49 -16.71
N THR A 58 2.08 -2.66 -15.67
CA THR A 58 1.36 -2.92 -14.43
C THR A 58 -0.07 -2.44 -14.53
N ARG A 59 -1.03 -3.31 -14.20
CA ARG A 59 -2.44 -2.96 -14.12
C ARG A 59 -2.99 -3.22 -12.74
N VAL A 60 -3.83 -2.30 -12.27
CA VAL A 60 -4.48 -2.36 -10.97
C VAL A 60 -5.98 -2.17 -11.15
N GLN A 61 -6.77 -3.03 -10.52
CA GLN A 61 -8.21 -2.95 -10.47
C GLN A 61 -8.69 -3.05 -9.03
N VAL A 62 -9.25 -1.95 -8.51
CA VAL A 62 -9.92 -1.92 -7.20
C VAL A 62 -11.31 -2.51 -7.37
N GLN A 63 -11.65 -3.56 -6.61
CA GLN A 63 -12.90 -4.33 -6.76
C GLN A 63 -13.96 -3.98 -5.71
N GLU A 64 -13.73 -2.91 -4.95
CA GLU A 64 -14.65 -2.42 -3.94
C GLU A 64 -14.72 -0.90 -3.92
N SER A 65 -15.79 -0.35 -3.35
CA SER A 65 -15.92 1.10 -3.22
C SER A 65 -15.04 1.64 -2.10
N VAL A 66 -14.18 2.60 -2.45
CA VAL A 66 -13.29 3.34 -1.54
C VAL A 66 -13.72 4.79 -1.33
N ARG A 67 -14.85 5.20 -1.91
CA ARG A 67 -15.33 6.58 -1.86
C ARG A 67 -15.56 7.05 -0.42
N GLY A 68 -14.96 8.17 -0.05
CA GLY A 68 -15.11 8.77 1.27
C GLY A 68 -14.48 7.97 2.42
N LYS A 69 -13.73 6.91 2.10
CA LYS A 69 -13.02 6.04 3.04
C LYS A 69 -11.55 6.43 3.18
N ASP A 70 -10.95 6.10 4.31
CA ASP A 70 -9.52 6.21 4.57
C ASP A 70 -8.84 4.93 4.11
N VAL A 71 -7.96 5.05 3.12
CA VAL A 71 -7.32 3.93 2.44
C VAL A 71 -5.87 3.82 2.88
N PHE A 72 -5.46 2.61 3.26
CA PHE A 72 -4.09 2.27 3.61
C PHE A 72 -3.57 1.29 2.57
N VAL A 73 -2.51 1.67 1.86
CA VAL A 73 -1.87 0.81 0.87
C VAL A 73 -0.58 0.28 1.46
N ILE A 74 -0.54 -1.02 1.73
CA ILE A 74 0.62 -1.70 2.29
C ILE A 74 1.41 -2.32 1.15
N GLN A 75 2.69 -1.97 1.06
CA GLN A 75 3.56 -2.50 0.01
C GLN A 75 4.93 -2.89 0.57
N THR A 76 5.43 -4.05 0.14
CA THR A 76 6.79 -4.49 0.46
C THR A 76 7.62 -4.55 -0.80
N VAL A 77 8.90 -4.18 -0.71
CA VAL A 77 9.79 -4.16 -1.88
C VAL A 77 10.28 -5.57 -2.21
N SER A 78 10.13 -5.94 -3.48
CA SER A 78 10.58 -7.23 -4.04
C SER A 78 11.94 -7.12 -4.75
N LYS A 79 12.35 -8.19 -5.46
CA LYS A 79 13.52 -8.17 -6.36
C LYS A 79 13.40 -7.11 -7.46
N ASP A 80 12.19 -6.79 -7.91
CA ASP A 80 11.93 -5.73 -8.87
C ASP A 80 11.38 -4.49 -8.16
N VAL A 81 12.30 -3.60 -7.78
CA VAL A 81 11.99 -2.37 -7.06
C VAL A 81 11.13 -1.43 -7.91
N ASN A 82 11.37 -1.37 -9.22
CA ASN A 82 10.68 -0.42 -10.10
C ASN A 82 9.24 -0.85 -10.33
N THR A 83 9.01 -2.14 -10.59
CA THR A 83 7.65 -2.69 -10.69
C THR A 83 6.87 -2.48 -9.40
N THR A 84 7.50 -2.71 -8.24
CA THR A 84 6.87 -2.47 -6.93
C THR A 84 6.43 -1.00 -6.76
N ILE A 85 7.26 -0.05 -7.17
CA ILE A 85 6.94 1.39 -7.13
C ILE A 85 5.78 1.70 -8.05
N MET A 86 5.78 1.17 -9.28
CA MET A 86 4.71 1.40 -10.25
C MET A 86 3.37 0.83 -9.77
N GLU A 87 3.37 -0.39 -9.21
CA GLU A 87 2.18 -1.00 -8.59
C GLU A 87 1.60 -0.11 -7.49
N MET A 88 2.46 0.43 -6.64
CA MET A 88 2.06 1.34 -5.56
C MET A 88 1.47 2.64 -6.11
N LEU A 89 2.16 3.30 -7.04
CA LEU A 89 1.73 4.58 -7.62
C LEU A 89 0.39 4.44 -8.35
N ILE A 90 0.20 3.37 -9.13
CA ILE A 90 -1.04 3.13 -9.87
C ILE A 90 -2.19 2.81 -8.90
N LEU A 91 -1.95 2.04 -7.84
CA LEU A 91 -2.96 1.74 -6.82
C LEU A 91 -3.38 3.00 -6.05
N VAL A 92 -2.42 3.81 -5.61
CA VAL A 92 -2.70 5.12 -4.96
C VAL A 92 -3.51 6.01 -5.90
N TYR A 93 -3.10 6.11 -7.17
CA TYR A 93 -3.81 6.91 -8.16
C TYR A 93 -5.24 6.40 -8.42
N ALA A 94 -5.44 5.08 -8.51
CA ALA A 94 -6.76 4.46 -8.64
C ALA A 94 -7.67 4.73 -7.43
N CYS A 95 -7.11 4.76 -6.22
CA CYS A 95 -7.86 5.12 -5.01
C CYS A 95 -8.25 6.60 -5.01
N ARG A 96 -7.35 7.48 -5.50
CA ARG A 96 -7.61 8.92 -5.62
C ARG A 96 -8.72 9.20 -6.62
N THR A 97 -8.66 8.60 -7.81
CA THR A 97 -9.71 8.76 -8.84
C THR A 97 -11.05 8.20 -8.38
N SER A 98 -11.03 7.20 -7.48
CA SER A 98 -12.21 6.65 -6.82
C SER A 98 -12.75 7.47 -5.63
N CYS A 99 -12.23 8.69 -5.44
CA CYS A 99 -12.64 9.65 -4.39
C CYS A 99 -12.45 9.12 -2.96
N ALA A 100 -11.34 8.41 -2.69
CA ALA A 100 -10.93 8.13 -1.32
C ALA A 100 -10.76 9.43 -0.51
N ARG A 101 -11.14 9.42 0.77
CA ARG A 101 -11.00 10.57 1.68
C ARG A 101 -9.54 10.84 1.98
N SER A 102 -8.78 9.79 2.25
CA SER A 102 -7.35 9.86 2.46
C SER A 102 -6.68 8.58 2.00
N ILE A 103 -5.43 8.68 1.59
CA ILE A 103 -4.63 7.56 1.10
C ILE A 103 -3.29 7.61 1.82
N THR A 104 -2.94 6.54 2.53
CA THR A 104 -1.69 6.43 3.28
C THR A 104 -0.91 5.23 2.76
N GLY A 105 0.30 5.46 2.23
CA GLY A 105 1.20 4.38 1.84
C GLY A 105 2.02 3.91 3.03
N VAL A 106 2.01 2.60 3.27
CA VAL A 106 2.82 1.96 4.32
C VAL A 106 3.90 1.15 3.63
N LEU A 107 5.12 1.68 3.68
CA LEU A 107 6.33 1.09 3.13
C LEU A 107 7.30 0.75 4.27
N PRO A 108 7.34 -0.51 4.76
CA PRO A 108 8.31 -0.89 5.80
C PRO A 108 9.76 -0.70 5.36
N TYR A 109 10.03 -0.85 4.06
CA TYR A 109 11.30 -0.53 3.45
C TYR A 109 11.09 0.48 2.32
N PHE A 110 11.60 1.70 2.48
CA PHE A 110 11.46 2.74 1.47
C PHE A 110 12.43 2.49 0.30
N PRO A 111 11.93 2.30 -0.94
CA PRO A 111 12.77 2.03 -2.09
C PRO A 111 13.65 3.25 -2.42
N TYR A 112 14.83 3.01 -2.98
CA TYR A 112 15.83 4.06 -3.27
C TYR A 112 16.30 4.87 -2.06
N SER A 113 16.00 4.47 -0.82
CA SER A 113 16.42 5.17 0.40
C SER A 113 17.93 5.42 0.52
N LYS A 114 18.75 4.53 -0.06
CA LYS A 114 20.22 4.69 -0.10
C LYS A 114 20.69 5.85 -1.01
N GLN A 115 19.84 6.33 -1.91
CA GLN A 115 20.13 7.42 -2.85
C GLN A 115 19.56 8.78 -2.37
N CYS A 116 19.61 9.01 -1.06
CA CYS A 116 19.08 10.21 -0.40
C CYS A 116 20.05 11.40 -0.42
N LYS A 117 21.32 11.18 -0.76
CA LYS A 117 22.34 12.23 -0.83
C LYS A 117 22.79 12.45 -2.27
N MET A 118 22.84 13.71 -2.69
CA MET A 118 23.40 14.09 -3.98
C MET A 118 24.90 13.78 -3.99
N ARG A 119 25.34 12.92 -4.90
CA ARG A 119 26.76 12.61 -5.10
C ARG A 119 27.21 13.23 -6.42
N LYS A 120 28.21 14.13 -6.37
CA LYS A 120 28.71 14.87 -7.54
C LYS A 120 27.55 15.55 -8.30
N ARG A 121 27.54 15.51 -9.64
CA ARG A 121 26.43 15.92 -10.51
C ARG A 121 25.41 14.78 -10.66
N GLY A 122 24.85 14.32 -9.54
CA GLY A 122 23.90 13.21 -9.47
C GLY A 122 22.48 13.65 -9.10
N SER A 123 21.54 12.72 -9.08
CA SER A 123 20.16 12.95 -8.66
C SER A 123 19.91 12.47 -7.23
N ILE A 124 18.88 13.04 -6.58
CA ILE A 124 18.36 12.54 -5.30
C ILE A 124 17.11 11.72 -5.59
N VAL A 125 17.30 10.45 -5.94
CA VAL A 125 16.20 9.58 -6.41
C VAL A 125 15.16 9.34 -5.31
N THR A 126 15.57 9.25 -4.05
CA THR A 126 14.63 9.13 -2.91
C THR A 126 13.61 10.27 -2.91
N LYS A 127 14.06 11.51 -3.14
CA LYS A 127 13.20 12.70 -3.20
C LYS A 127 12.27 12.67 -4.41
N LEU A 128 12.77 12.17 -5.55
CA LEU A 128 11.95 11.95 -6.74
C LEU A 128 10.81 10.97 -6.46
N ILE A 129 11.10 9.81 -5.86
CA ILE A 129 10.06 8.82 -5.51
C ILE A 129 9.03 9.43 -4.56
N ALA A 130 9.47 10.08 -3.47
CA ALA A 130 8.57 10.73 -2.52
C ALA A 130 7.67 11.76 -3.23
N SER A 131 8.23 12.58 -4.11
CA SER A 131 7.47 13.58 -4.88
C SER A 131 6.44 12.94 -5.82
N MET A 132 6.76 11.79 -6.43
CA MET A 132 5.81 11.04 -7.26
C MET A 132 4.67 10.45 -6.44
N MET A 133 4.94 9.94 -5.24
CA MET A 133 3.93 9.41 -4.33
C MET A 133 2.94 10.50 -3.90
N CYS A 134 3.45 11.69 -3.53
CA CYS A 134 2.60 12.85 -3.21
C CYS A 134 1.73 13.25 -4.41
N LYS A 135 2.33 13.32 -5.61
CA LYS A 135 1.61 13.69 -6.84
C LYS A 135 0.56 12.65 -7.23
N ALA A 136 0.78 11.37 -6.97
CA ALA A 136 -0.17 10.31 -7.25
C ALA A 136 -1.44 10.44 -6.40
N GLY A 137 -1.33 10.97 -5.17
CA GLY A 137 -2.48 11.16 -4.28
C GLY A 137 -2.25 10.68 -2.85
N GLU A 138 -1.04 10.24 -2.54
CA GLU A 138 -0.71 9.85 -1.18
C GLU A 138 -0.67 11.09 -0.28
N ARG A 139 -1.21 10.95 0.93
CA ARG A 139 -1.06 11.96 1.97
C ARG A 139 0.42 11.99 2.37
N CYS A 140 1.13 12.98 1.85
CA CYS A 140 2.50 13.22 2.25
C CYS A 140 2.56 13.98 3.57
N TYR A 141 3.21 13.39 4.55
CA TYR A 141 3.72 14.11 5.71
C TYR A 141 5.05 14.72 5.27
N GLU A 142 5.08 16.04 5.05
CA GLU A 142 6.36 16.74 4.97
C GLU A 142 7.08 16.53 6.29
N ALA A 143 8.29 15.98 6.21
CA ALA A 143 9.21 15.77 7.33
C ALA A 143 10.43 16.68 7.15
#